data_AF-A0A7C1BSC8-F1
#
_entry.id   AF-A0A7C1BSC8-F1
#
_cell.length_a   1.000
_cell.length_b   1.000
_cell.length_c   1.000
_cell.angle_alpha   90.00
_cell.angle_beta   90.00
_cell.angle_gamma   90.00
#
_symmetry.space_group_name_H-M   'P 1'
#
loop_
_entity.id
_entity.type
_entity.pdbx_description
1 polymer ?
#
loop_
_entity_poly.entity_id
_entity_poly.type
_entity_poly.pdbx_seq_one_letter_code
_entity_poly.pdbx_strand_id
1 'polypeptide(L)'
;MVAIHLQDSVQDQGEYLFGLLFSILGLPCRFVAHRRQQQGQRVLINYGKPLSARESEEYLTPEGWLIDIPSYPYLRGVRQRAGKEIPEVSSTVSYKEENIPFYYPYQRFSPSEGRVLLYYEDGSGAVVEKGRTIQFGFDIVASAGYLLNCTEEKLVERRDKIGRFKAQFSPRWEMGLLSQATIDRYVNILREIIACCCRRQGIPLVYKWYWPCGKNFAVYLSHDVDRVYKREFYTIAAKTFWMMKKLFSGRLRAAVSDALRLAKAVLSRQNDYWNFEKWMDLEDRYGAKSTFFFLKGRKVGRYGRRYNLRKLAQVIKTLSQNGWEVGLHGSYYSYNRMDRLRKEREELEAILGRKVRGHRQHYLRFDPEISYSCCQGAGLEYDTTLGYSDRAGYRAGTGFPFRPFDGQRGRPLDLFEIPL
;
A
#
# COMPACT_ATOMS: atom_id res chain seq x y z
N MET A 1 19.54 -18.38 9.49
CA MET A 1 19.38 -16.92 9.64
C MET A 1 20.28 -16.26 8.61
N VAL A 2 19.79 -15.28 7.86
CA VAL A 2 20.58 -14.57 6.83
C VAL A 2 21.23 -13.35 7.44
N ALA A 3 22.53 -13.15 7.20
CA ALA A 3 23.23 -11.94 7.63
C ALA A 3 23.09 -10.85 6.56
N ILE A 4 22.88 -9.60 6.99
CA ILE A 4 22.76 -8.45 6.11
C ILE A 4 23.77 -7.39 6.55
N HIS A 5 24.72 -7.09 5.68
CA HIS A 5 25.65 -5.98 5.83
C HIS A 5 25.06 -4.76 5.11
N LEU A 6 24.95 -3.63 5.82
CA LEU A 6 24.45 -2.37 5.29
C LEU A 6 25.57 -1.35 5.26
N GLN A 7 25.71 -0.63 4.14
CA GLN A 7 26.61 0.52 4.09
C GLN A 7 26.06 1.69 4.95
N ASP A 8 26.94 2.38 5.69
CA ASP A 8 26.57 3.44 6.64
C ASP A 8 25.62 4.51 6.07
N SER A 9 25.75 4.82 4.78
CA SER A 9 24.92 5.83 4.10
C SER A 9 23.44 5.46 3.98
N VAL A 10 23.09 4.18 4.11
CA VAL A 10 21.74 3.64 3.90
C VAL A 10 21.21 2.85 5.10
N GLN A 11 21.89 2.90 6.25
CA GLN A 11 21.59 2.02 7.39
C GLN A 11 20.11 2.05 7.82
N ASP A 12 19.58 3.21 8.23
CA ASP A 12 18.19 3.31 8.73
C ASP A 12 17.14 2.81 7.70
N GLN A 13 17.41 3.07 6.42
CA GLN A 13 16.51 2.73 5.30
C GLN A 13 16.57 1.24 4.99
N GLY A 14 17.80 0.71 4.94
CA GLY A 14 18.08 -0.69 4.72
C GLY A 14 17.48 -1.53 5.84
N GLU A 15 17.64 -1.13 7.09
CA GLU A 15 17.06 -1.84 8.24
C GLU A 15 15.53 -1.96 8.13
N TYR A 16 14.86 -0.86 7.80
CA TYR A 16 13.41 -0.86 7.58
C TYR A 16 12.99 -1.76 6.41
N LEU A 17 13.58 -1.59 5.23
CA LEU A 17 13.16 -2.29 4.01
C LEU A 17 13.46 -3.78 4.10
N PHE A 18 14.67 -4.15 4.53
CA PHE A 18 14.98 -5.55 4.75
C PHE A 18 14.10 -6.13 5.85
N GLY A 19 13.82 -5.39 6.93
CA GLY A 19 12.88 -5.83 7.96
C GLY A 19 11.50 -6.15 7.39
N LEU A 20 10.95 -5.29 6.53
CA LEU A 20 9.67 -5.54 5.85
C LEU A 20 9.76 -6.73 4.88
N LEU A 21 10.74 -6.73 3.97
CA LEU A 21 10.90 -7.76 2.95
C LEU A 21 11.09 -9.14 3.60
N PHE A 22 11.94 -9.25 4.63
CA PHE A 22 12.18 -10.51 5.35
C PHE A 22 10.99 -10.94 6.21
N SER A 23 10.21 -9.99 6.73
CA SER A 23 8.93 -10.30 7.38
C SER A 23 7.97 -10.98 6.40
N ILE A 24 7.78 -10.41 5.19
CA ILE A 24 6.94 -11.01 4.13
C ILE A 24 7.54 -12.34 3.64
N LEU A 25 8.87 -12.41 3.50
CA LEU A 25 9.59 -13.60 3.09
C LEU A 25 9.40 -14.76 4.07
N GLY A 26 9.23 -14.46 5.36
CA GLY A 26 9.13 -15.43 6.43
C GLY A 26 10.48 -15.95 6.94
N LEU A 27 11.59 -15.25 6.67
CA LEU A 27 12.92 -15.67 7.12
C LEU A 27 13.48 -14.73 8.19
N PRO A 28 14.21 -15.25 9.18
CA PRO A 28 14.95 -14.41 10.11
C PRO A 28 16.19 -13.83 9.44
N CYS A 29 16.36 -12.51 9.54
CA CYS A 29 17.59 -11.81 9.22
C CYS A 29 18.23 -11.19 10.45
N ARG A 30 19.53 -10.86 10.34
CA ARG A 30 20.26 -10.07 11.33
C ARG A 30 21.19 -9.09 10.62
N PHE A 31 21.29 -7.88 11.14
CA PHE A 31 22.20 -6.86 10.61
C PHE A 31 23.59 -7.04 11.21
N VAL A 32 24.62 -6.98 10.37
CA VAL A 32 26.03 -7.05 10.78
C VAL A 32 26.72 -5.72 10.49
N ALA A 33 27.47 -5.21 11.46
CA ALA A 33 28.13 -3.91 11.35
C ALA A 33 29.55 -4.04 10.78
N HIS A 34 29.97 -3.04 10.00
CA HIS A 34 31.28 -2.96 9.34
C HIS A 34 32.50 -3.10 10.30
N ARG A 35 32.32 -2.87 11.60
CA ARG A 35 33.43 -2.83 12.59
C ARG A 35 33.37 -3.90 13.69
N ARG A 36 32.35 -4.76 13.69
CA ARG A 36 32.28 -5.91 14.59
C ARG A 36 32.32 -7.16 13.73
N GLN A 37 33.53 -7.69 13.52
CA GLN A 37 33.74 -8.98 12.85
C GLN A 37 32.81 -10.02 13.48
N GLN A 38 31.84 -10.48 12.69
CA GLN A 38 30.99 -11.60 13.03
C GLN A 38 31.21 -12.66 11.96
N GLN A 39 32.38 -13.28 12.05
CA GLN A 39 32.80 -14.38 11.17
C GLN A 39 31.79 -15.53 11.21
N GLY A 40 31.77 -16.32 10.14
CA GLY A 40 31.01 -17.57 10.09
C GLY A 40 29.62 -17.48 9.46
N GLN A 41 29.35 -16.47 8.63
CA GLN A 41 28.09 -16.38 7.89
C GLN A 41 28.08 -17.35 6.72
N ARG A 42 27.00 -18.13 6.60
CA ARG A 42 26.81 -19.03 5.46
C ARG A 42 26.16 -18.33 4.26
N VAL A 43 25.34 -17.30 4.53
CA VAL A 43 24.76 -16.42 3.51
C VAL A 43 24.83 -14.99 4.02
N LEU A 44 25.50 -14.14 3.26
CA LEU A 44 25.60 -12.70 3.50
C LEU A 44 24.92 -11.95 2.35
N ILE A 45 23.98 -11.08 2.67
CA ILE A 45 23.54 -10.04 1.75
C ILE A 45 24.36 -8.78 2.06
N ASN A 46 25.10 -8.29 1.08
CA ASN A 46 25.72 -6.98 1.15
C ASN A 46 24.85 -5.97 0.41
N TYR A 47 24.43 -4.91 1.09
CA TYR A 47 23.66 -3.81 0.51
C TYR A 47 24.50 -2.54 0.51
N GLY A 48 25.13 -2.26 -0.63
CA GLY A 48 26.18 -1.25 -0.70
C GLY A 48 27.01 -1.33 -1.97
N LYS A 49 28.21 -0.75 -1.90
CA LYS A 49 29.27 -1.07 -2.85
C LYS A 49 29.60 -2.58 -2.78
N PRO A 50 29.81 -3.26 -3.91
CA PRO A 50 30.23 -4.66 -3.91
C PRO A 50 31.48 -4.86 -3.04
N LEU A 51 31.49 -5.93 -2.22
CA LEU A 51 32.65 -6.26 -1.40
C LEU A 51 33.71 -6.96 -2.27
N SER A 52 34.98 -6.64 -2.03
CA SER A 52 36.08 -7.46 -2.55
C SER A 52 36.06 -8.85 -1.93
N ALA A 53 36.74 -9.80 -2.57
CA ALA A 53 36.89 -11.16 -2.04
C ALA A 53 37.41 -11.14 -0.59
N ARG A 54 38.47 -10.36 -0.33
CA ARG A 54 39.07 -10.19 0.99
C ARG A 54 38.11 -9.61 2.03
N GLU A 55 37.33 -8.59 1.66
CA GLU A 55 36.33 -8.01 2.57
C GLU A 55 35.21 -9.01 2.87
N SER A 56 34.75 -9.77 1.88
CA SER A 56 33.68 -10.76 2.08
C SER A 56 34.11 -11.93 2.98
N GLU A 57 35.39 -12.33 2.93
CA GLU A 57 35.98 -13.36 3.80
C GLU A 57 35.96 -12.99 5.29
N GLU A 58 35.88 -11.70 5.63
CA GLU A 58 35.77 -11.26 7.03
C GLU A 58 34.43 -11.62 7.66
N TYR A 59 33.42 -11.91 6.84
CA TYR A 59 32.06 -12.23 7.26
C TYR A 59 31.71 -13.70 7.00
N LEU A 60 32.09 -14.22 5.83
CA LEU A 60 31.65 -15.51 5.33
C LEU A 60 32.47 -16.68 5.87
N THR A 61 31.86 -17.86 5.97
CA THR A 61 32.59 -19.13 6.01
C THR A 61 33.28 -19.38 4.66
N PRO A 62 34.29 -20.27 4.58
CA PRO A 62 34.90 -20.66 3.29
C PRO A 62 33.88 -21.14 2.23
N GLU A 63 32.81 -21.81 2.65
CA GLU A 63 31.70 -22.27 1.79
C GLU A 63 30.52 -21.29 1.71
N GLY A 64 30.68 -20.10 2.28
CA GLY A 64 29.64 -19.09 2.38
C GLY A 64 29.33 -18.43 1.04
N TRP A 65 28.11 -17.92 0.90
CA TRP A 65 27.62 -17.27 -0.30
C TRP A 65 27.39 -15.78 -0.07
N LEU A 66 27.87 -14.96 -1.00
CA LEU A 66 27.66 -13.52 -1.04
C LEU A 66 26.51 -13.19 -1.99
N ILE A 67 25.59 -12.33 -1.57
CA ILE A 67 24.57 -11.72 -2.41
C ILE A 67 24.83 -10.22 -2.39
N ASP A 68 25.41 -9.68 -3.46
CA ASP A 68 25.68 -8.25 -3.62
C ASP A 68 24.49 -7.54 -4.25
N ILE A 69 23.88 -6.63 -3.50
CA ILE A 69 22.82 -5.74 -3.95
C ILE A 69 23.36 -4.30 -3.91
N PRO A 70 23.38 -3.57 -5.04
CA PRO A 70 23.81 -2.18 -5.04
C PRO A 70 22.85 -1.35 -4.20
N SER A 71 23.35 -0.34 -3.48
CA SER A 71 22.51 0.56 -2.68
C SER A 71 22.39 1.95 -3.29
N TYR A 72 21.16 2.46 -3.40
CA TYR A 72 20.87 3.86 -3.69
C TYR A 72 20.29 4.57 -2.46
N PRO A 73 20.85 5.73 -2.05
CA PRO A 73 20.27 6.51 -0.96
C PRO A 73 19.01 7.22 -1.46
N TYR A 74 17.83 6.63 -1.23
CA TYR A 74 16.58 7.14 -1.80
C TYR A 74 15.70 7.92 -0.80
N LEU A 75 15.80 7.70 0.52
CA LEU A 75 14.99 8.46 1.51
C LEU A 75 15.66 9.72 2.07
N ARG A 76 16.96 9.95 1.80
CA ARG A 76 17.64 11.19 2.23
C ARG A 76 17.40 12.32 1.23
N GLY A 77 16.14 12.74 1.16
CA GLY A 77 15.70 13.89 0.38
C GLY A 77 15.86 13.68 -1.12
N VAL A 78 14.74 13.56 -1.82
CA VAL A 78 14.68 13.86 -3.25
C VAL A 78 14.87 15.37 -3.43
N ARG A 79 16.08 15.85 -3.15
CA ARG A 79 16.62 17.09 -3.69
C ARG A 79 17.89 16.69 -4.40
N GLN A 80 17.69 16.37 -5.69
CA GLN A 80 18.68 16.39 -6.76
C GLN A 80 20.14 16.44 -6.28
N ARG A 81 20.73 15.27 -6.01
CA ARG A 81 22.17 15.15 -6.22
C ARG A 81 22.37 14.67 -7.64
N ALA A 82 22.85 15.62 -8.46
CA ALA A 82 23.54 15.41 -9.73
C ALA A 82 22.70 15.16 -10.99
N GLY A 83 21.76 16.06 -11.34
CA GLY A 83 21.35 16.29 -12.74
C GLY A 83 20.85 15.08 -13.54
N LYS A 84 20.62 13.94 -12.90
CA LYS A 84 20.04 12.75 -13.46
C LYS A 84 18.57 12.81 -13.09
N GLU A 85 17.72 13.03 -14.09
CA GLU A 85 16.34 12.58 -14.02
C GLU A 85 16.39 11.14 -13.50
N ILE A 86 15.78 10.86 -12.35
CA ILE A 86 15.47 9.48 -11.96
C ILE A 86 13.98 9.34 -12.29
N PRO A 87 13.66 8.86 -13.50
CA PRO A 87 12.33 8.95 -14.08
C PRO A 87 11.64 7.59 -14.06
N GLU A 88 10.32 7.62 -13.89
CA GLU A 88 9.42 6.60 -14.43
C GLU A 88 9.84 5.13 -14.13
N VAL A 89 9.33 4.16 -14.87
CA VAL A 89 9.83 2.77 -14.77
C VAL A 89 11.16 2.72 -15.54
N SER A 90 12.27 2.38 -14.88
CA SER A 90 13.60 2.43 -15.54
C SER A 90 13.74 1.38 -16.64
N SER A 91 13.25 0.17 -16.38
CA SER A 91 13.08 -0.95 -17.32
C SER A 91 12.35 -2.07 -16.55
N THR A 92 12.24 -3.25 -17.14
CA THR A 92 11.76 -4.44 -16.46
C THR A 92 12.81 -5.55 -16.47
N VAL A 93 12.65 -6.48 -15.53
CA VAL A 93 13.38 -7.76 -15.52
C VAL A 93 12.38 -8.89 -15.76
N SER A 94 12.78 -9.85 -16.59
CA SER A 94 11.98 -11.03 -16.88
C SER A 94 12.06 -12.03 -15.72
N TYR A 95 10.90 -12.39 -15.16
CA TYR A 95 10.76 -13.34 -14.06
C TYR A 95 9.49 -14.18 -14.26
N LYS A 96 9.66 -15.48 -14.51
CA LYS A 96 8.55 -16.45 -14.70
C LYS A 96 7.48 -15.96 -15.68
N GLU A 97 7.91 -15.54 -16.87
CA GLU A 97 7.03 -15.02 -17.94
C GLU A 97 6.36 -13.67 -17.62
N GLU A 98 6.63 -13.08 -16.45
CA GLU A 98 6.23 -11.71 -16.10
C GLU A 98 7.40 -10.73 -16.29
N ASN A 99 7.10 -9.52 -16.72
CA ASN A 99 8.03 -8.39 -16.72
C ASN A 99 7.82 -7.57 -15.45
N ILE A 100 8.83 -7.52 -14.59
CA ILE A 100 8.77 -6.85 -13.29
C ILE A 100 9.50 -5.52 -13.38
N PRO A 101 8.85 -4.37 -13.12
CA PRO A 101 9.51 -3.07 -13.18
C PRO A 101 10.59 -2.97 -12.10
N PHE A 102 11.60 -2.12 -12.32
CA PHE A 102 12.51 -1.63 -11.28
C PHE A 102 12.85 -0.15 -11.54
N TYR A 103 13.39 0.53 -10.53
CA TYR A 103 13.50 2.00 -10.52
C TYR A 103 14.94 2.51 -10.36
N TYR A 104 15.87 1.63 -10.01
CA TYR A 104 17.26 1.99 -9.74
C TYR A 104 18.21 1.02 -10.46
N PRO A 105 18.51 1.25 -11.76
CA PRO A 105 19.52 0.47 -12.49
C PRO A 105 20.89 0.70 -11.89
N TYR A 106 21.78 -0.29 -11.95
CA TYR A 106 23.17 -0.16 -11.51
C TYR A 106 24.15 -0.59 -12.60
N GLN A 107 24.03 -1.82 -13.10
CA GLN A 107 24.85 -2.33 -14.20
C GLN A 107 24.11 -3.43 -14.98
N ARG A 108 24.59 -3.68 -16.19
CA ARG A 108 24.18 -4.81 -17.03
C ARG A 108 25.35 -5.78 -17.12
N PHE A 109 25.05 -7.07 -17.04
CA PHE A 109 26.06 -8.11 -17.17
C PHE A 109 25.98 -8.78 -18.54
N SER A 110 27.13 -9.03 -19.16
CA SER A 110 27.18 -9.91 -20.32
C SER A 110 26.79 -11.33 -19.89
N PRO A 111 25.96 -12.06 -20.67
CA PRO A 111 25.62 -13.46 -20.38
C PRO A 111 26.83 -14.40 -20.30
N SER A 112 28.00 -14.01 -20.81
CA SER A 112 29.25 -14.76 -20.69
C SER A 112 29.96 -14.61 -19.35
N GLU A 113 29.59 -13.62 -18.52
CA GLU A 113 30.29 -13.33 -17.26
C GLU A 113 29.97 -14.31 -16.13
N GLY A 114 28.93 -15.13 -16.27
CA GLY A 114 28.47 -16.06 -15.25
C GLY A 114 27.12 -16.66 -15.59
N ARG A 115 26.56 -17.44 -14.67
CA ARG A 115 25.22 -17.99 -14.86
C ARG A 115 24.18 -16.89 -14.61
N VAL A 116 23.45 -16.50 -15.64
CA VAL A 116 22.37 -15.52 -15.53
C VAL A 116 21.17 -16.15 -14.81
N LEU A 117 20.67 -15.47 -13.78
CA LEU A 117 19.49 -15.85 -12.99
C LEU A 117 18.26 -15.06 -13.37
N LEU A 118 18.42 -13.78 -13.74
CA LEU A 118 17.38 -12.90 -14.27
C LEU A 118 17.93 -12.11 -15.44
N TYR A 119 17.09 -11.84 -16.44
CA TYR A 119 17.42 -11.07 -17.64
C TYR A 119 16.71 -9.72 -17.65
N TYR A 120 17.36 -8.72 -18.21
CA TYR A 120 16.70 -7.51 -18.69
C TYR A 120 15.99 -7.77 -20.02
N GLU A 121 15.10 -6.87 -20.44
CA GLU A 121 14.37 -6.97 -21.71
C GLU A 121 15.27 -7.04 -22.95
N ASP A 122 16.46 -6.42 -22.91
CA ASP A 122 17.44 -6.44 -24.00
C ASP A 122 18.26 -7.75 -24.05
N GLY A 123 17.95 -8.73 -23.19
CA GLY A 123 18.64 -10.01 -23.11
C GLY A 123 19.95 -9.98 -22.30
N SER A 124 20.37 -8.82 -21.79
CA SER A 124 21.51 -8.75 -20.87
C SER A 124 21.17 -9.30 -19.48
N GLY A 125 22.17 -9.73 -18.73
CA GLY A 125 21.98 -10.25 -17.37
C GLY A 125 21.63 -9.15 -16.38
N ALA A 126 20.54 -9.34 -15.63
CA ALA A 126 20.10 -8.47 -14.55
C ALA A 126 20.52 -8.99 -13.17
N VAL A 127 20.57 -10.31 -12.99
CA VAL A 127 21.16 -10.94 -11.80
C VAL A 127 22.01 -12.10 -12.28
N VAL A 128 23.26 -12.16 -11.82
CA VAL A 128 24.23 -13.18 -12.27
C VAL A 128 24.92 -13.87 -11.10
N GLU A 129 25.14 -15.17 -11.23
CA GLU A 129 25.93 -16.01 -10.33
C GLU A 129 27.36 -16.14 -10.91
N LYS A 130 28.36 -15.71 -10.12
CA LYS A 130 29.79 -15.78 -10.41
C LYS A 130 30.50 -16.47 -9.24
N GLY A 131 30.82 -17.75 -9.39
CA GLY A 131 31.36 -18.55 -8.29
C GLY A 131 30.35 -18.64 -7.13
N ARG A 132 30.74 -18.19 -5.92
CA ARG A 132 29.86 -18.13 -4.74
C ARG A 132 29.23 -16.75 -4.50
N THR A 133 29.28 -15.87 -5.51
CA THR A 133 28.70 -14.53 -5.44
C THR A 133 27.54 -14.39 -6.41
N ILE A 134 26.40 -13.89 -5.92
CA ILE A 134 25.26 -13.49 -6.74
C ILE A 134 25.23 -11.97 -6.76
N GLN A 135 25.29 -11.37 -7.96
CA GLN A 135 25.36 -9.93 -8.14
C GLN A 135 24.08 -9.40 -8.80
N PHE A 136 23.48 -8.38 -8.18
CA PHE A 136 22.36 -7.66 -8.76
C PHE A 136 22.83 -6.49 -9.62
N GLY A 137 22.19 -6.35 -10.78
CA GLY A 137 22.38 -5.26 -11.73
C GLY A 137 21.48 -4.06 -11.44
N PHE A 138 20.60 -4.16 -10.46
CA PHE A 138 19.67 -3.11 -10.06
C PHE A 138 19.40 -3.19 -8.56
N ASP A 139 18.99 -2.08 -7.96
CA ASP A 139 18.66 -2.04 -6.54
C ASP A 139 17.19 -2.43 -6.33
N ILE A 140 16.98 -3.72 -6.09
CA ILE A 140 15.68 -4.31 -5.80
C ILE A 140 15.06 -3.77 -4.49
N VAL A 141 15.91 -3.36 -3.54
CA VAL A 141 15.52 -2.91 -2.20
C VAL A 141 15.03 -1.46 -2.24
N ALA A 142 15.79 -0.55 -2.85
CA ALA A 142 15.35 0.83 -3.09
C ALA A 142 14.17 0.88 -4.06
N SER A 143 14.07 -0.04 -5.03
CA SER A 143 12.90 -0.15 -5.91
C SER A 143 11.62 -0.48 -5.14
N ALA A 144 11.70 -1.33 -4.10
CA ALA A 144 10.58 -1.53 -3.18
C ALA A 144 10.26 -0.25 -2.40
N GLY A 145 11.29 0.43 -1.91
CA GLY A 145 11.18 1.70 -1.21
C GLY A 145 10.52 2.82 -2.04
N TYR A 146 10.78 2.86 -3.34
CA TYR A 146 10.17 3.80 -4.29
C TYR A 146 8.65 3.66 -4.34
N LEU A 147 8.17 2.41 -4.41
CA LEU A 147 6.75 2.09 -4.44
C LEU A 147 6.06 2.34 -3.10
N LEU A 148 6.67 1.90 -1.99
CA LEU A 148 6.12 2.07 -0.63
C LEU A 148 5.97 3.55 -0.22
N ASN A 149 6.84 4.42 -0.73
CA ASN A 149 6.79 5.86 -0.46
C ASN A 149 5.97 6.66 -1.47
N CYS A 150 5.27 5.97 -2.39
CA CYS A 150 4.49 6.58 -3.46
C CYS A 150 5.30 7.61 -4.25
N THR A 151 6.59 7.33 -4.53
CA THR A 151 7.50 8.29 -5.16
C THR A 151 7.00 8.73 -6.54
N GLU A 152 6.36 7.84 -7.31
CA GLU A 152 5.70 8.18 -8.59
C GLU A 152 4.79 9.41 -8.46
N GLU A 153 4.02 9.49 -7.38
CA GLU A 153 3.03 10.54 -7.16
C GLU A 153 3.66 11.86 -6.74
N LYS A 154 4.84 11.79 -6.10
CA LYS A 154 5.63 12.96 -5.72
C LYS A 154 6.33 13.57 -6.94
N LEU A 155 6.64 12.75 -7.95
CA LEU A 155 7.29 13.18 -9.19
C LEU A 155 6.27 13.64 -10.25
N VAL A 156 5.14 12.94 -10.38
CA VAL A 156 4.09 13.27 -11.35
C VAL A 156 3.10 14.24 -10.71
N GLU A 157 3.12 15.52 -11.11
CA GLU A 157 2.25 16.56 -10.54
C GLU A 157 0.77 16.42 -10.93
N ARG A 158 0.46 15.62 -11.95
CA ARG A 158 -0.90 15.51 -12.49
C ARG A 158 -1.89 15.00 -11.43
N ARG A 159 -3.03 15.69 -11.29
CA ARG A 159 -4.12 15.33 -10.36
C ARG A 159 -5.48 15.44 -11.04
N ASP A 160 -6.47 14.73 -10.50
CA ASP A 160 -7.85 14.90 -10.91
C ASP A 160 -8.48 16.17 -10.32
N LYS A 161 -9.76 16.44 -10.68
CA LYS A 161 -10.48 17.66 -10.26
C LYS A 161 -10.61 17.83 -8.73
N ILE A 162 -10.35 16.80 -7.94
CA ILE A 162 -10.40 16.84 -6.47
C ILE A 162 -9.04 16.56 -5.82
N GLY A 163 -7.96 16.65 -6.60
CA GLY A 163 -6.59 16.57 -6.12
C GLY A 163 -6.09 15.16 -5.90
N ARG A 164 -6.67 14.13 -6.53
CA ARG A 164 -6.22 12.73 -6.37
C ARG A 164 -5.26 12.32 -7.47
N PHE A 165 -4.31 11.46 -7.10
CA PHE A 165 -3.51 10.71 -8.05
C PHE A 165 -4.32 9.49 -8.54
N LYS A 166 -4.52 9.39 -9.85
CA LYS A 166 -5.30 8.33 -10.49
C LYS A 166 -4.40 7.28 -11.10
N ALA A 167 -4.92 6.05 -11.26
CA ALA A 167 -4.20 4.96 -11.91
C ALA A 167 -3.66 5.39 -13.28
N GLN A 168 -4.48 6.05 -14.09
CA GLN A 168 -4.12 6.58 -15.41
C GLN A 168 -3.00 7.63 -15.44
N PHE A 169 -2.54 8.13 -14.28
CA PHE A 169 -1.40 9.05 -14.19
C PHE A 169 -0.11 8.35 -13.78
N SER A 170 -0.18 7.08 -13.35
CA SER A 170 1.01 6.31 -13.04
C SER A 170 1.75 5.93 -14.32
N PRO A 171 3.09 6.04 -14.37
CA PRO A 171 3.89 5.50 -15.46
C PRO A 171 3.65 4.01 -15.71
N ARG A 172 3.25 3.25 -14.67
CA ARG A 172 2.90 1.83 -14.76
C ARG A 172 1.59 1.55 -15.51
N TRP A 173 0.77 2.57 -15.78
CA TRP A 173 -0.54 2.40 -16.41
C TRP A 173 -0.44 1.87 -17.83
N GLU A 174 0.34 2.55 -18.69
CA GLU A 174 0.45 2.21 -20.11
C GLU A 174 1.16 0.87 -20.32
N MET A 175 2.07 0.52 -19.40
CA MET A 175 2.78 -0.76 -19.38
C MET A 175 1.93 -1.92 -18.79
N GLY A 176 0.72 -1.66 -18.30
CA GLY A 176 -0.13 -2.70 -17.71
C GLY A 176 0.39 -3.29 -16.39
N LEU A 177 1.30 -2.61 -15.70
CA LEU A 177 2.00 -3.14 -14.52
C LEU A 177 1.25 -2.89 -13.20
N LEU A 178 0.15 -2.14 -13.22
CA LEU A 178 -0.61 -1.78 -12.00
C LEU A 178 -1.30 -2.98 -11.34
N SER A 179 -1.62 -4.03 -12.08
CA SER A 179 -2.21 -5.26 -11.51
C SER A 179 -1.18 -6.20 -10.90
N GLN A 180 0.11 -5.89 -11.01
CA GLN A 180 1.18 -6.69 -10.43
C GLN A 180 1.54 -6.18 -9.03
N ALA A 181 1.60 -7.09 -8.06
CA ALA A 181 2.20 -6.82 -6.75
C ALA A 181 3.73 -6.91 -6.89
N THR A 182 4.35 -5.87 -7.45
CA THR A 182 5.79 -5.81 -7.76
C THR A 182 6.68 -6.20 -6.58
N ILE A 183 6.41 -5.68 -5.38
CA ILE A 183 7.21 -5.96 -4.19
C ILE A 183 7.06 -7.44 -3.79
N ASP A 184 5.88 -8.01 -3.94
CA ASP A 184 5.66 -9.44 -3.67
C ASP A 184 6.49 -10.31 -4.62
N ARG A 185 6.67 -9.88 -5.88
CA ARG A 185 7.60 -10.54 -6.83
C ARG A 185 9.05 -10.36 -6.41
N TYR A 186 9.45 -9.18 -5.94
CA TYR A 186 10.79 -8.98 -5.38
C TYR A 186 11.09 -9.91 -4.20
N VAL A 187 10.13 -10.07 -3.28
CA VAL A 187 10.24 -11.03 -2.17
C VAL A 187 10.42 -12.45 -2.70
N ASN A 188 9.69 -12.85 -3.73
CA ASN A 188 9.85 -14.17 -4.34
C ASN A 188 11.23 -14.35 -5.01
N ILE A 189 11.73 -13.34 -5.73
CA ILE A 189 13.08 -13.35 -6.32
C ILE A 189 14.14 -13.53 -5.23
N LEU A 190 14.07 -12.75 -4.15
CA LEU A 190 14.97 -12.89 -3.00
C LEU A 190 14.87 -14.27 -2.36
N ARG A 191 13.65 -14.83 -2.24
CA ARG A 191 13.44 -16.20 -1.73
C ARG A 191 14.19 -17.22 -2.56
N GLU A 192 14.07 -17.15 -3.88
CA GLU A 192 14.67 -18.13 -4.79
C GLU A 192 16.19 -18.04 -4.79
N ILE A 193 16.74 -16.83 -4.74
CA ILE A 193 18.19 -16.57 -4.64
C ILE A 193 18.74 -17.10 -3.31
N ILE A 194 18.12 -16.75 -2.18
CA ILE A 194 18.55 -17.25 -0.86
C ILE A 194 18.42 -18.78 -0.79
N ALA A 195 17.32 -19.34 -1.29
CA ALA A 195 17.13 -20.78 -1.35
C ALA A 195 18.17 -21.47 -2.25
N CYS A 196 18.61 -20.83 -3.34
CA CYS A 196 19.70 -21.32 -4.16
C CYS A 196 20.99 -21.43 -3.34
N CYS A 197 21.40 -20.35 -2.67
CA CYS A 197 22.59 -20.33 -1.81
C CYS A 197 22.52 -21.40 -0.70
N CYS A 198 21.37 -21.56 -0.06
CA CYS A 198 21.17 -22.57 0.99
C CYS A 198 21.24 -24.01 0.44
N ARG A 199 20.57 -24.30 -0.70
CA ARG A 199 20.59 -25.64 -1.32
C ARG A 199 22.00 -26.07 -1.71
N ARG A 200 22.82 -25.15 -2.26
CA ARG A 200 24.21 -25.42 -2.65
C ARG A 200 25.10 -25.80 -1.46
N GLN A 201 24.73 -25.39 -0.24
CA GLN A 201 25.43 -25.70 1.00
C GLN A 201 24.76 -26.84 1.80
N GLY A 202 23.70 -27.47 1.28
CA GLY A 202 22.95 -28.49 2.01
C GLY A 202 22.23 -27.96 3.26
N ILE A 203 21.89 -26.66 3.29
CA ILE A 203 21.24 -26.02 4.44
C ILE A 203 19.72 -26.04 4.24
N PRO A 204 18.93 -26.62 5.16
CA PRO A 204 17.47 -26.53 5.09
C PRO A 204 17.02 -25.10 5.36
N LEU A 205 16.05 -24.62 4.57
CA LEU A 205 15.43 -23.31 4.75
C LEU A 205 14.08 -23.46 5.45
N VAL A 206 13.97 -22.92 6.66
CA VAL A 206 12.71 -22.89 7.42
C VAL A 206 12.11 -21.51 7.31
N TYR A 207 10.87 -21.44 6.81
CA TYR A 207 10.11 -20.19 6.67
C TYR A 207 8.92 -20.19 7.61
N LYS A 208 8.60 -18.99 8.11
CA LYS A 208 7.37 -18.72 8.85
C LYS A 208 6.35 -18.13 7.88
N TRP A 209 5.15 -18.70 7.84
CA TRP A 209 4.05 -18.09 7.12
C TRP A 209 3.74 -16.69 7.67
N TYR A 210 3.56 -15.72 6.77
CA TYR A 210 3.23 -14.35 7.17
C TYR A 210 1.90 -14.30 7.93
N TRP A 211 0.89 -15.02 7.44
CA TRP A 211 -0.42 -15.07 8.07
C TRP A 211 -0.52 -16.16 9.14
N PRO A 212 -1.30 -15.92 10.21
CA PRO A 212 -1.51 -16.90 11.28
C PRO A 212 -1.97 -18.27 10.76
N CYS A 213 -1.64 -19.31 11.53
CA CYS A 213 -2.06 -20.69 11.24
C CYS A 213 -1.66 -21.22 9.86
N GLY A 214 -0.59 -20.68 9.27
CA GLY A 214 -0.05 -21.16 8.00
C GLY A 214 -0.91 -20.83 6.78
N LYS A 215 -1.71 -19.76 6.83
CA LYS A 215 -2.53 -19.34 5.69
C LYS A 215 -1.70 -18.61 4.63
N ASN A 216 -2.05 -18.83 3.36
CA ASN A 216 -1.34 -18.24 2.23
C ASN A 216 -1.78 -16.79 1.93
N PHE A 217 -2.95 -16.40 2.40
CA PHE A 217 -3.52 -15.06 2.23
C PHE A 217 -4.46 -14.70 3.38
N ALA A 218 -4.77 -13.42 3.49
CA ALA A 218 -5.83 -12.88 4.32
C ALA A 218 -6.82 -12.09 3.44
N VAL A 219 -8.08 -12.03 3.85
CA VAL A 219 -9.11 -11.22 3.20
C VAL A 219 -9.55 -10.14 4.18
N TYR A 220 -9.48 -8.89 3.74
CA TYR A 220 -9.94 -7.74 4.51
C TYR A 220 -11.25 -7.20 3.92
N LEU A 221 -12.36 -7.45 4.62
CA LEU A 221 -13.68 -6.96 4.22
C LEU A 221 -13.95 -5.60 4.87
N SER A 222 -14.46 -4.65 4.11
CA SER A 222 -14.79 -3.32 4.63
C SER A 222 -15.92 -2.65 3.85
N HIS A 223 -16.64 -1.76 4.54
CA HIS A 223 -17.77 -1.01 4.00
C HIS A 223 -17.62 0.48 4.28
N ASP A 224 -17.72 1.31 3.24
CA ASP A 224 -17.79 2.76 3.40
C ASP A 224 -19.25 3.17 3.61
N VAL A 225 -19.58 3.62 4.82
CA VAL A 225 -20.94 4.07 5.16
C VAL A 225 -21.08 5.52 4.71
N ASP A 226 -21.35 5.71 3.41
CA ASP A 226 -21.53 7.04 2.82
C ASP A 226 -22.98 7.54 2.91
N ARG A 227 -23.93 6.63 2.70
CA ARG A 227 -25.37 6.92 2.66
C ARG A 227 -26.15 5.79 3.31
N VAL A 228 -27.07 6.16 4.19
CA VAL A 228 -27.95 5.21 4.89
C VAL A 228 -29.43 5.48 4.64
N TYR A 229 -29.77 6.60 4.00
CA TYR A 229 -31.14 6.96 3.66
C TYR A 229 -31.23 7.36 2.18
N LYS A 230 -32.11 6.69 1.43
CA LYS A 230 -32.35 7.01 0.01
C LYS A 230 -33.01 8.39 -0.19
N ARG A 231 -33.71 8.88 0.83
CA ARG A 231 -34.55 10.10 0.81
C ARG A 231 -33.83 11.31 1.38
N GLU A 232 -32.68 11.65 0.83
CA GLU A 232 -32.04 12.91 1.16
C GLU A 232 -32.74 14.07 0.45
N PHE A 233 -33.06 15.13 1.20
CA PHE A 233 -33.65 16.36 0.67
C PHE A 233 -32.93 16.87 -0.58
N TYR A 234 -31.60 16.82 -0.64
CA TYR A 234 -30.83 17.24 -1.81
C TYR A 234 -31.04 16.35 -3.04
N THR A 235 -31.19 15.04 -2.86
CA THR A 235 -31.49 14.13 -3.96
C THR A 235 -32.90 14.35 -4.48
N ILE A 236 -33.86 14.64 -3.60
CA ILE A 236 -35.22 15.01 -3.96
C ILE A 236 -35.20 16.36 -4.69
N ALA A 237 -34.60 17.41 -4.11
CA ALA A 237 -34.50 18.74 -4.69
C ALA A 237 -33.79 18.75 -6.05
N ALA A 238 -32.70 18.00 -6.21
CA ALA A 238 -32.00 17.89 -7.51
C ALA A 238 -32.86 17.18 -8.57
N LYS A 239 -33.58 16.12 -8.19
CA LYS A 239 -34.52 15.43 -9.09
C LYS A 239 -35.69 16.35 -9.47
N THR A 240 -36.25 17.09 -8.51
CA THR A 240 -37.29 18.08 -8.73
C THR A 240 -36.81 19.18 -9.67
N PHE A 241 -35.61 19.73 -9.45
CA PHE A 241 -35.02 20.74 -10.33
C PHE A 241 -34.85 20.24 -11.78
N TRP A 242 -34.30 19.04 -11.98
CA TRP A 242 -34.15 18.46 -13.31
C TRP A 242 -35.49 18.15 -13.97
N MET A 243 -36.48 17.70 -13.20
CA MET A 243 -37.85 17.50 -13.65
C MET A 243 -38.46 18.84 -14.13
N MET A 244 -38.31 19.92 -13.36
CA MET A 244 -38.77 21.26 -13.77
C MET A 244 -38.05 21.73 -15.03
N LYS A 245 -36.73 21.53 -15.14
CA LYS A 245 -35.97 21.88 -16.36
C LYS A 245 -36.50 21.13 -17.60
N LYS A 246 -36.85 19.85 -17.46
CA LYS A 246 -37.47 19.06 -18.55
C LYS A 246 -38.85 19.56 -18.93
N LEU A 247 -39.63 20.01 -17.94
CA LEU A 247 -40.94 20.62 -18.16
C LEU A 247 -40.82 21.90 -18.98
N PHE A 248 -39.92 22.81 -18.58
CA PHE A 248 -39.65 24.07 -19.29
C PHE A 248 -38.98 23.87 -20.66
N SER A 249 -38.37 22.71 -20.92
CA SER A 249 -37.78 22.37 -22.22
C SER A 249 -38.75 21.60 -23.14
N GLY A 250 -40.06 21.60 -22.87
CA GLY A 250 -41.08 20.92 -23.69
C GLY A 250 -41.10 19.39 -23.59
N ARG A 251 -40.33 18.77 -22.69
CA ARG A 251 -40.23 17.31 -22.54
C ARG A 251 -41.25 16.78 -21.51
N LEU A 252 -42.53 17.09 -21.71
CA LEU A 252 -43.61 16.82 -20.75
C LEU A 252 -43.70 15.35 -20.32
N ARG A 253 -43.67 14.40 -21.27
CA ARG A 253 -43.72 12.95 -20.96
C ARG A 253 -42.57 12.49 -20.06
N ALA A 254 -41.37 13.03 -20.26
CA ALA A 254 -40.21 12.71 -19.44
C ALA A 254 -40.32 13.33 -18.04
N ALA A 255 -40.86 14.54 -17.92
CA ALA A 255 -41.11 15.19 -16.64
C ALA A 255 -42.17 14.44 -15.81
N VAL A 256 -43.28 14.00 -16.44
CA VAL A 256 -44.32 13.20 -15.77
C VAL A 256 -43.78 11.85 -15.31
N SER A 257 -42.98 11.18 -16.14
CA SER A 257 -42.33 9.91 -15.76
C SER A 257 -41.39 10.08 -14.57
N ASP A 258 -40.59 11.15 -14.55
CA ASP A 258 -39.71 11.47 -13.41
C ASP A 258 -40.50 11.81 -12.14
N ALA A 259 -41.63 12.53 -12.27
CA ALA A 259 -42.52 12.85 -11.16
C ALA A 259 -43.11 11.58 -10.52
N LEU A 260 -43.61 10.64 -11.34
CA LEU A 260 -44.15 9.35 -10.87
C LEU A 260 -43.06 8.51 -10.18
N ARG A 261 -41.84 8.49 -10.72
CA ARG A 261 -40.69 7.81 -10.11
C ARG A 261 -40.29 8.44 -8.77
N LEU A 262 -40.31 9.77 -8.70
CA LEU A 262 -40.03 10.50 -7.46
C LEU A 262 -41.11 10.23 -6.41
N ALA A 263 -42.39 10.29 -6.79
CA ALA A 263 -43.52 9.97 -5.92
C ALA A 263 -43.43 8.53 -5.39
N LYS A 264 -43.16 7.55 -6.25
CA LYS A 264 -42.95 6.15 -5.83
C LYS A 264 -41.78 6.01 -4.85
N ALA A 265 -40.67 6.72 -5.06
CA ALA A 265 -39.53 6.71 -4.15
C ALA A 265 -39.81 7.43 -2.81
N VAL A 266 -40.66 8.47 -2.82
CA VAL A 266 -41.10 9.23 -1.64
C VAL A 266 -42.30 8.59 -0.92
N LEU A 267 -42.96 7.61 -1.53
CA LEU A 267 -44.03 6.83 -0.91
C LEU A 267 -43.56 5.43 -0.44
N SER A 268 -42.56 4.83 -1.08
CA SER A 268 -41.99 3.54 -0.64
C SER A 268 -41.40 3.62 0.76
N ARG A 269 -41.94 2.86 1.72
CA ARG A 269 -41.40 2.76 3.10
C ARG A 269 -40.11 1.95 3.17
N GLN A 270 -39.71 1.25 2.10
CA GLN A 270 -38.43 0.55 2.05
C GLN A 270 -37.29 1.56 1.93
N ASN A 271 -36.39 1.53 2.91
CA ASN A 271 -35.12 2.23 2.82
C ASN A 271 -34.08 1.28 2.23
N ASP A 272 -34.00 1.20 0.91
CA ASP A 272 -33.04 0.32 0.20
C ASP A 272 -31.57 0.57 0.58
N TYR A 273 -31.26 1.68 1.25
CA TYR A 273 -29.90 2.03 1.69
C TYR A 273 -29.60 1.57 3.12
N TRP A 274 -30.62 1.14 3.88
CA TRP A 274 -30.43 0.55 5.21
C TRP A 274 -30.27 -0.96 5.08
N ASN A 275 -29.02 -1.43 5.11
CA ASN A 275 -28.69 -2.84 4.89
C ASN A 275 -27.72 -3.40 5.94
N PHE A 276 -27.59 -2.76 7.11
CA PHE A 276 -26.61 -3.20 8.13
C PHE A 276 -26.85 -4.63 8.57
N GLU A 277 -28.10 -4.96 8.89
CA GLU A 277 -28.52 -6.29 9.33
C GLU A 277 -28.27 -7.33 8.23
N LYS A 278 -28.56 -6.99 6.97
CA LYS A 278 -28.30 -7.88 5.82
C LYS A 278 -26.81 -8.19 5.63
N TRP A 279 -25.94 -7.19 5.81
CA TRP A 279 -24.50 -7.40 5.74
C TRP A 279 -23.99 -8.23 6.92
N MET A 280 -24.50 -7.96 8.12
CA MET A 280 -24.19 -8.75 9.31
C MET A 280 -24.58 -10.23 9.12
N ASP A 281 -25.82 -10.49 8.71
CA ASP A 281 -26.32 -11.84 8.45
C ASP A 281 -25.57 -12.55 7.32
N LEU A 282 -25.15 -11.82 6.28
CA LEU A 282 -24.34 -12.38 5.21
C LEU A 282 -22.95 -12.78 5.71
N GLU A 283 -22.26 -11.89 6.42
CA GLU A 283 -20.90 -12.14 6.89
C GLU A 283 -20.86 -13.24 7.95
N ASP A 284 -21.84 -13.28 8.86
CA ASP A 284 -21.96 -14.34 9.87
C ASP A 284 -22.13 -15.72 9.25
N ARG A 285 -22.90 -15.84 8.15
CA ARG A 285 -23.04 -17.10 7.41
C ARG A 285 -21.72 -17.64 6.87
N TYR A 286 -20.73 -16.78 6.65
CA TYR A 286 -19.39 -17.15 6.20
C TYR A 286 -18.34 -17.06 7.31
N GLY A 287 -18.73 -16.78 8.56
CA GLY A 287 -17.80 -16.63 9.67
C GLY A 287 -16.85 -15.44 9.53
N ALA A 288 -17.26 -14.40 8.79
CA ALA A 288 -16.47 -13.20 8.56
C ALA A 288 -16.97 -12.02 9.40
N LYS A 289 -16.10 -11.05 9.65
CA LYS A 289 -16.43 -9.76 10.28
C LYS A 289 -15.67 -8.65 9.55
N SER A 290 -16.41 -7.74 8.93
CA SER A 290 -15.84 -6.59 8.23
C SER A 290 -15.63 -5.38 9.13
N THR A 291 -14.99 -4.35 8.56
CA THR A 291 -14.89 -3.01 9.13
C THR A 291 -15.89 -2.07 8.47
N PHE A 292 -16.72 -1.39 9.25
CA PHE A 292 -17.60 -0.33 8.79
C PHE A 292 -16.98 1.05 9.04
N PHE A 293 -16.65 1.77 7.97
CA PHE A 293 -16.09 3.12 8.04
C PHE A 293 -17.22 4.17 8.00
N PHE A 294 -17.39 4.90 9.11
CA PHE A 294 -18.47 5.88 9.25
C PHE A 294 -18.03 7.31 8.91
N LEU A 295 -18.70 7.92 7.94
CA LEU A 295 -18.41 9.27 7.42
C LEU A 295 -18.77 10.36 8.42
N LYS A 296 -17.73 11.07 8.82
CA LYS A 296 -17.85 12.30 9.59
C LYS A 296 -17.56 13.54 8.73
N GLY A 297 -17.63 14.73 9.31
CA GLY A 297 -17.49 16.02 8.65
C GLY A 297 -18.74 16.88 8.59
N ARG A 298 -18.64 18.01 7.89
CA ARG A 298 -19.76 18.94 7.67
C ARG A 298 -20.62 18.48 6.49
N LYS A 299 -21.89 18.86 6.48
CA LYS A 299 -22.78 18.69 5.33
C LYS A 299 -22.48 19.80 4.30
N VAL A 300 -21.33 19.72 3.63
CA VAL A 300 -20.86 20.74 2.68
C VAL A 300 -21.02 20.25 1.25
N GLY A 301 -21.99 20.83 0.54
CA GLY A 301 -22.20 20.59 -0.88
C GLY A 301 -22.32 19.11 -1.25
N ARG A 302 -21.72 18.73 -2.39
CA ARG A 302 -21.78 17.35 -2.89
C ARG A 302 -20.84 16.37 -2.20
N TYR A 303 -19.83 16.86 -1.47
CA TYR A 303 -18.74 16.07 -0.89
C TYR A 303 -18.87 15.83 0.62
N GLY A 304 -19.83 16.48 1.26
CA GLY A 304 -20.05 16.35 2.70
C GLY A 304 -20.85 15.10 3.08
N ARG A 305 -20.83 14.80 4.39
CA ARG A 305 -21.60 13.70 4.98
C ARG A 305 -23.09 13.82 4.68
N ARG A 306 -23.76 12.67 4.62
CA ARG A 306 -25.18 12.57 4.25
C ARG A 306 -26.14 12.27 5.39
N TYR A 307 -25.60 11.86 6.53
CA TYR A 307 -26.39 11.48 7.70
C TYR A 307 -25.82 12.08 8.98
N ASN A 308 -26.62 11.98 10.05
CA ASN A 308 -26.18 12.34 11.39
C ASN A 308 -25.69 11.12 12.15
N LEU A 309 -24.39 11.03 12.44
CA LEU A 309 -23.80 9.92 13.21
C LEU A 309 -24.55 9.63 14.50
N ARG A 310 -25.01 10.67 15.22
CA ARG A 310 -25.77 10.48 16.46
C ARG A 310 -27.07 9.69 16.24
N LYS A 311 -27.69 9.78 15.06
CA LYS A 311 -28.88 8.99 14.69
C LYS A 311 -28.54 7.53 14.38
N LEU A 312 -27.27 7.20 14.19
CA LEU A 312 -26.80 5.83 13.93
C LEU A 312 -26.16 5.22 15.19
N ALA A 313 -26.24 5.90 16.35
CA ALA A 313 -25.58 5.46 17.57
C ALA A 313 -25.92 4.02 17.95
N GLN A 314 -27.19 3.62 17.82
CA GLN A 314 -27.61 2.25 18.12
C GLN A 314 -26.94 1.24 17.18
N VAL A 315 -26.95 1.46 15.87
CA VAL A 315 -26.31 0.57 14.89
C VAL A 315 -24.81 0.48 15.12
N ILE A 316 -24.14 1.61 15.35
CA ILE A 316 -22.70 1.66 15.60
C ILE A 316 -22.34 0.79 16.81
N LYS A 317 -23.13 0.90 17.90
CA LYS A 317 -22.94 0.07 19.10
C LYS A 317 -23.25 -1.40 18.83
N THR A 318 -24.34 -1.70 18.12
CA THR A 318 -24.72 -3.07 17.75
C THR A 318 -23.63 -3.74 16.92
N LEU A 319 -23.08 -3.08 15.90
CA LEU A 319 -21.97 -3.62 15.09
C LEU A 319 -20.77 -4.00 15.97
N SER A 320 -20.33 -3.07 16.81
CA SER A 320 -19.17 -3.29 17.68
C SER A 320 -19.40 -4.36 18.73
N GLN A 321 -20.61 -4.45 19.31
CA GLN A 321 -20.96 -5.48 20.29
C GLN A 321 -20.96 -6.89 19.67
N ASN A 322 -21.28 -7.00 18.38
CA ASN A 322 -21.34 -8.29 17.68
C ASN A 322 -20.07 -8.61 16.86
N GLY A 323 -18.96 -7.90 17.11
CA GLY A 323 -17.63 -8.26 16.59
C GLY A 323 -17.22 -7.58 15.28
N TRP A 324 -18.03 -6.70 14.70
CA TRP A 324 -17.61 -5.86 13.57
C TRP A 324 -16.77 -4.68 14.04
N GLU A 325 -15.75 -4.32 13.26
CA GLU A 325 -14.98 -3.12 13.56
C GLU A 325 -15.73 -1.86 13.09
N VAL A 326 -15.64 -0.80 13.89
CA VAL A 326 -16.13 0.54 13.54
C VAL A 326 -14.91 1.45 13.33
N GLY A 327 -14.68 1.85 12.08
CA GLY A 327 -13.59 2.73 11.67
C GLY A 327 -14.06 4.15 11.35
N LEU A 328 -13.13 5.09 11.33
CA LEU A 328 -13.38 6.46 10.90
C LEU A 328 -13.34 6.56 9.37
N HIS A 329 -14.43 6.98 8.73
CA HIS A 329 -14.37 7.47 7.36
C HIS A 329 -14.10 8.99 7.39
N GLY A 330 -12.84 9.39 7.17
CA GLY A 330 -12.40 10.77 7.28
C GLY A 330 -13.14 11.68 6.31
N SER A 331 -13.57 12.86 6.75
CA SER A 331 -14.31 13.79 5.89
C SER A 331 -13.52 14.31 4.71
N TYR A 332 -14.18 14.79 3.67
CA TYR A 332 -13.51 15.27 2.44
C TYR A 332 -12.32 16.23 2.68
N TYR A 333 -12.35 17.06 3.73
CA TYR A 333 -11.30 18.05 4.04
C TYR A 333 -10.40 17.66 5.22
N SER A 334 -10.37 16.39 5.64
CA SER A 334 -9.56 15.91 6.77
C SER A 334 -8.22 15.29 6.36
N TYR A 335 -8.07 14.83 5.12
CA TYR A 335 -6.91 14.05 4.65
C TYR A 335 -5.53 14.69 4.90
N ASN A 336 -5.47 16.01 4.99
CA ASN A 336 -4.26 16.79 5.25
C ASN A 336 -4.35 17.65 6.53
N ARG A 337 -5.21 17.25 7.47
CA ARG A 337 -5.56 18.02 8.67
C ARG A 337 -5.69 17.12 9.90
N MET A 338 -4.57 16.90 10.57
CA MET A 338 -4.49 16.12 11.82
C MET A 338 -5.52 16.58 12.88
N ASP A 339 -5.66 17.89 13.07
CA ASP A 339 -6.62 18.50 14.02
C ASP A 339 -8.06 18.08 13.73
N ARG A 340 -8.41 18.02 12.44
CA ARG A 340 -9.75 17.61 12.00
C ARG A 340 -9.94 16.11 12.16
N LEU A 341 -9.00 15.29 11.68
CA LEU A 341 -9.08 13.84 11.84
C LEU A 341 -9.22 13.45 13.32
N ARG A 342 -8.44 14.07 14.20
CA ARG A 342 -8.51 13.83 15.65
C ARG A 342 -9.91 14.13 16.20
N LYS A 343 -10.46 15.31 15.88
CA LYS A 343 -11.81 15.69 16.31
C LYS A 343 -12.88 14.74 15.76
N GLU A 344 -12.77 14.35 14.50
CA GLU A 344 -13.73 13.43 13.87
C GLU A 344 -13.68 12.03 14.50
N ARG A 345 -12.47 11.53 14.82
CA ARG A 345 -12.24 10.31 15.59
C ARG A 345 -12.89 10.40 16.98
N GLU A 346 -12.57 11.43 17.76
CA GLU A 346 -13.08 11.63 19.13
C GLU A 346 -14.62 11.69 19.17
N GLU A 347 -15.24 12.35 18.19
CA GLU A 347 -16.71 12.39 18.11
C GLU A 347 -17.33 11.02 17.78
N LEU A 348 -16.64 10.17 17.01
CA LEU A 348 -17.08 8.79 16.76
C LEU A 348 -16.86 7.91 17.99
N GLU A 349 -15.73 8.06 18.67
CA GLU A 349 -15.41 7.39 19.95
C GLU A 349 -16.44 7.72 21.03
N ALA A 350 -16.90 8.98 21.11
CA ALA A 350 -17.94 9.38 22.05
C ALA A 350 -19.30 8.68 21.81
N ILE A 351 -19.59 8.28 20.57
CA ILE A 351 -20.80 7.51 20.22
C ILE A 351 -20.57 6.02 20.48
N LEU A 352 -19.41 5.50 20.06
CA LEU A 352 -19.03 4.10 20.13
C LEU A 352 -18.77 3.64 21.58
N GLY A 353 -18.22 4.52 22.42
CA GLY A 353 -17.76 4.20 23.77
C GLY A 353 -16.45 3.40 23.83
N ARG A 354 -15.72 3.32 22.71
CA ARG A 354 -14.45 2.59 22.56
C ARG A 354 -13.51 3.34 21.62
N LYS A 355 -12.23 3.01 21.66
CA LYS A 355 -11.20 3.58 20.77
C LYS A 355 -11.48 3.19 19.31
N VAL A 356 -11.39 4.17 18.41
CA VAL A 356 -11.45 3.96 16.96
C VAL A 356 -10.02 3.83 16.43
N ARG A 357 -9.71 2.70 15.80
CA ARG A 357 -8.35 2.33 15.38
C ARG A 357 -8.13 2.57 13.89
N GLY A 358 -9.09 2.14 13.07
CA GLY A 358 -9.00 2.23 11.61
C GLY A 358 -9.47 3.54 11.00
N HIS A 359 -8.88 3.88 9.86
CA HIS A 359 -9.26 5.00 9.03
C HIS A 359 -9.35 4.64 7.54
N ARG A 360 -10.30 5.25 6.85
CA ARG A 360 -10.33 5.36 5.39
C ARG A 360 -10.74 6.75 4.99
N GLN A 361 -10.04 7.38 4.07
CA GLN A 361 -10.33 8.75 3.67
C GLN A 361 -11.42 8.80 2.58
N HIS A 362 -12.41 9.69 2.75
CA HIS A 362 -13.47 9.87 1.76
C HIS A 362 -12.91 10.23 0.38
N TYR A 363 -13.43 9.58 -0.66
CA TYR A 363 -12.95 9.61 -2.06
C TYR A 363 -11.53 9.07 -2.30
N LEU A 364 -10.92 8.39 -1.33
CA LEU A 364 -9.50 8.01 -1.39
C LEU A 364 -8.58 9.23 -1.62
N ARG A 365 -8.96 10.39 -1.06
CA ARG A 365 -8.08 11.58 -1.10
C ARG A 365 -6.87 11.29 -0.24
N PHE A 366 -5.69 11.46 -0.80
CA PHE A 366 -4.47 11.02 -0.16
C PHE A 366 -3.31 11.87 -0.63
N ASP A 367 -2.46 12.25 0.30
CA ASP A 367 -1.19 12.92 0.05
C ASP A 367 -0.09 12.12 0.76
N PRO A 368 0.83 11.47 0.03
CA PRO A 368 1.86 10.64 0.63
C PRO A 368 2.82 11.39 1.56
N GLU A 369 2.91 12.73 1.47
CA GLU A 369 3.78 13.52 2.32
C GLU A 369 3.11 13.93 3.64
N ILE A 370 1.77 13.94 3.70
CA ILE A 370 1.04 14.54 4.82
C ILE A 370 0.03 13.57 5.46
N SER A 371 -0.67 12.76 4.65
CA SER A 371 -1.84 12.00 5.11
C SER A 371 -1.50 10.96 6.17
N TYR A 372 -0.39 10.22 6.00
CA TYR A 372 0.04 9.24 7.02
C TYR A 372 0.36 9.90 8.36
N SER A 373 1.16 10.97 8.35
CA SER A 373 1.50 11.71 9.55
C SER A 373 0.27 12.34 10.23
N CYS A 374 -0.71 12.78 9.44
CA CYS A 374 -2.00 13.24 9.97
C CYS A 374 -2.79 12.11 10.64
N CYS A 375 -2.82 10.92 10.05
CA CYS A 375 -3.52 9.76 10.61
C CYS A 375 -2.88 9.31 11.93
N GLN A 376 -1.56 9.09 11.94
CA GLN A 376 -0.82 8.75 13.15
C GLN A 376 -1.01 9.83 14.23
N GLY A 377 -0.84 11.10 13.87
CA GLY A 377 -1.00 12.22 14.80
C GLY A 377 -2.42 12.35 15.35
N ALA A 378 -3.43 11.90 14.59
CA ALA A 378 -4.82 11.86 15.05
C ALA A 378 -5.10 10.71 16.04
N GLY A 379 -4.15 9.79 16.25
CA GLY A 379 -4.29 8.64 17.15
C GLY A 379 -4.86 7.38 16.50
N LEU A 380 -4.88 7.33 15.17
CA LEU A 380 -5.28 6.15 14.39
C LEU A 380 -4.12 5.15 14.32
N GLU A 381 -4.46 3.86 14.26
CA GLU A 381 -3.47 2.77 14.26
C GLU A 381 -3.25 2.17 12.88
N TYR A 382 -4.25 2.30 11.98
CA TYR A 382 -4.09 1.96 10.58
C TYR A 382 -4.91 2.84 9.64
N ASP A 383 -4.45 2.95 8.41
CA ASP A 383 -5.13 3.55 7.27
C ASP A 383 -5.33 2.49 6.17
N THR A 384 -6.41 2.61 5.41
CA THR A 384 -6.73 1.76 4.24
C THR A 384 -7.23 2.64 3.10
N THR A 385 -6.52 3.74 2.89
CA THR A 385 -6.85 4.74 1.87
C THR A 385 -6.08 4.48 0.57
N LEU A 386 -4.91 3.83 0.64
CA LEU A 386 -4.01 3.73 -0.49
C LEU A 386 -4.50 2.69 -1.51
N GLY A 387 -5.34 3.18 -2.43
CA GLY A 387 -5.75 2.50 -3.66
C GLY A 387 -6.01 3.53 -4.75
N TYR A 388 -6.23 3.09 -5.99
CA TYR A 388 -6.62 3.99 -7.07
C TYR A 388 -8.14 4.15 -7.13
N SER A 389 -8.59 5.39 -7.33
CA SER A 389 -10.03 5.69 -7.35
C SER A 389 -10.75 5.30 -8.65
N ASP A 390 -9.99 4.99 -9.69
CA ASP A 390 -10.46 4.79 -11.06
C ASP A 390 -10.21 3.37 -11.59
N ARG A 391 -9.40 2.55 -10.92
CA ARG A 391 -9.16 1.14 -11.27
C ARG A 391 -8.60 0.36 -10.07
N ALA A 392 -8.81 -0.95 -10.01
CA ALA A 392 -8.09 -1.82 -9.08
C ALA A 392 -6.60 -1.95 -9.48
N GLY A 393 -5.70 -2.00 -8.50
CA GLY A 393 -4.27 -2.21 -8.73
C GLY A 393 -3.42 -1.90 -7.49
N TYR A 394 -2.20 -2.45 -7.46
CA TYR A 394 -1.27 -2.34 -6.34
C TYR A 394 -0.55 -0.99 -6.36
N ARG A 395 -1.21 0.05 -5.84
CA ARG A 395 -0.67 1.43 -5.78
C ARG A 395 0.68 1.49 -5.07
N ALA A 396 0.82 0.81 -3.93
CA ALA A 396 2.08 0.65 -3.18
C ALA A 396 3.00 -0.46 -3.69
N GLY A 397 2.62 -1.16 -4.76
CA GLY A 397 3.36 -2.34 -5.26
C GLY A 397 3.22 -3.61 -4.42
N THR A 398 2.41 -3.61 -3.36
CA THR A 398 2.18 -4.78 -2.50
C THR A 398 0.75 -4.82 -1.99
N GLY A 399 0.25 -6.03 -1.70
CA GLY A 399 -0.98 -6.25 -0.94
C GLY A 399 -0.74 -6.49 0.55
N PHE A 400 0.52 -6.56 1.00
CA PHE A 400 0.85 -6.78 2.40
C PHE A 400 0.77 -5.48 3.21
N PRO A 401 0.28 -5.51 4.46
CA PRO A 401 0.34 -4.37 5.35
C PRO A 401 1.79 -3.95 5.62
N PHE A 402 2.03 -2.65 5.67
CA PHE A 402 3.35 -2.08 5.97
C PHE A 402 3.24 -0.83 6.83
N ARG A 403 4.34 -0.39 7.42
CA ARG A 403 4.41 0.88 8.15
C ARG A 403 5.08 1.92 7.27
N PRO A 404 4.40 2.98 6.82
CA PRO A 404 5.03 4.00 5.98
C PRO A 404 6.28 4.58 6.64
N PHE A 405 7.32 4.86 5.85
CA PHE A 405 8.58 5.36 6.37
C PHE A 405 8.58 6.89 6.47
N ASP A 406 8.88 7.43 7.66
CA ASP A 406 9.09 8.86 7.84
C ASP A 406 10.53 9.21 7.47
N GLY A 407 10.72 9.69 6.23
CA GLY A 407 12.03 10.10 5.72
C GLY A 407 12.67 11.25 6.51
N GLN A 408 11.89 12.10 7.19
CA GLN A 408 12.43 13.20 8.00
C GLN A 408 12.94 12.70 9.34
N ARG A 409 12.27 11.71 9.95
CA ARG A 409 12.64 11.14 11.26
C ARG A 409 13.53 9.90 11.16
N GLY A 410 13.76 9.38 9.95
CA GLY A 410 14.59 8.19 9.73
C GLY A 410 14.01 6.92 10.34
N ARG A 411 12.69 6.83 10.50
CA ARG A 411 12.04 5.65 11.11
C ARG A 411 10.64 5.40 10.55
N PRO A 412 10.13 4.16 10.65
CA PRO A 412 8.73 3.87 10.31
C PRO A 412 7.76 4.63 11.22
N LEU A 413 6.60 4.97 10.68
CA LEU A 413 5.47 5.48 11.46
C LEU A 413 4.86 4.37 12.34
N ASP A 414 4.30 4.77 13.48
CA ASP A 414 3.43 3.97 14.34
C ASP A 414 2.00 3.90 13.77
N LEU A 415 1.91 3.66 12.46
CA LEU A 415 0.68 3.54 11.68
C LEU A 415 0.89 2.44 10.65
N PHE A 416 -0.06 1.50 10.53
CA PHE A 416 -0.07 0.56 9.41
C PHE A 416 -0.85 1.13 8.23
N GLU A 417 -0.33 1.01 7.02
CA GLU A 417 -1.14 1.07 5.79
C GLU A 417 -1.56 -0.35 5.43
N ILE A 418 -2.86 -0.53 5.15
CA ILE A 418 -3.45 -1.75 4.59
C ILE A 418 -3.97 -1.38 3.19
N PRO A 419 -3.18 -1.62 2.13
CA PRO A 419 -3.53 -1.22 0.77
C PRO A 419 -4.87 -1.78 0.29
N LEU A 420 -5.53 -1.02 -0.58
CA LEU A 420 -6.83 -1.36 -1.19
C LEU A 420 -6.72 -2.14 -2.50
#